data_AF-A0A2V9PCH8-F1
#
_entry.id   AF-A0A2V9PCH8-F1
#
_cell.length_a   1.000
_cell.length_b   1.000
_cell.length_c   1.000
_cell.angle_alpha   90.00
_cell.angle_beta   90.00
_cell.angle_gamma   90.00
#
_symmetry.space_group_name_H-M   'P 1'
#
loop_
_entity.id
_entity.type
_entity.pdbx_description
1 polymer ?
#
loop_
_entity_poly.entity_id
_entity_poly.type
_entity_poly.pdbx_seq_one_letter_code
_entity_poly.pdbx_strand_id
1 'polypeptide(L)'
;MAFCAKCGGTLVEGADFCGSCGAPAGAVQAAGGAQVVAMNGSVANSGLAPNLAGALAYVLGLITGIVFLVLEPYKHDRFVRFHAMQSILFCVAAIAFSILWHILVSIMMSISGWTAMALVPIGLVISLGLFLFWLFLMYQAYSRHEFRIPVIGAIAAKQVG
;
A
#
# COMPACT_ATOMS: atom_id res chain seq x y z
N MET A 1 43.61 1.91 -23.99
CA MET A 1 42.74 1.72 -25.18
C MET A 1 41.38 2.30 -24.86
N ALA A 2 40.97 3.37 -25.54
CA ALA A 2 39.64 3.96 -25.36
C ALA A 2 38.61 3.19 -26.20
N PHE A 3 37.35 3.18 -25.78
CA PHE A 3 36.24 2.54 -26.51
C PHE A 3 35.20 3.57 -26.91
N CYS A 4 34.57 3.37 -28.07
CA CYS A 4 33.53 4.26 -28.57
C CYS A 4 32.27 4.14 -27.73
N ALA A 5 31.80 5.25 -27.15
CA ALA A 5 30.58 5.29 -26.35
C ALA A 5 29.30 4.91 -27.11
N LYS A 6 29.31 4.99 -28.46
CA LYS A 6 28.15 4.69 -29.30
C LYS A 6 28.06 3.23 -29.74
N CYS A 7 29.18 2.59 -30.06
CA CYS A 7 29.19 1.25 -30.66
C CYS A 7 30.10 0.23 -29.96
N GLY A 8 30.85 0.65 -28.94
CA GLY A 8 31.78 -0.23 -28.22
C GLY A 8 33.06 -0.60 -28.99
N GLY A 9 33.23 -0.13 -30.23
CA GLY A 9 34.46 -0.35 -31.01
C GLY A 9 35.69 0.29 -30.37
N THR A 10 36.86 -0.30 -30.59
CA THR A 10 38.15 0.23 -30.09
C THR A 10 38.53 1.51 -30.81
N LEU A 11 38.89 2.55 -30.05
CA LEU A 11 39.41 3.81 -30.59
C LEU A 11 40.94 3.78 -30.62
N VAL A 12 41.49 4.19 -31.76
CA VAL A 12 42.92 4.49 -31.90
C VAL A 12 43.21 5.79 -31.14
N GLU A 13 44.32 5.84 -30.40
CA GLU A 13 44.71 7.03 -29.65
C GLU A 13 44.87 8.24 -30.59
N GLY A 14 44.11 9.31 -30.32
CA GLY A 14 44.12 10.55 -31.12
C GLY A 14 43.20 10.58 -32.34
N ALA A 15 42.35 9.58 -32.56
CA ALA A 15 41.38 9.62 -33.66
C ALA A 15 40.22 10.59 -33.35
N ASP A 16 39.88 11.49 -34.29
CA ASP A 16 38.74 12.42 -34.16
C ASP A 16 37.38 11.73 -34.30
N PHE A 17 37.33 10.56 -34.95
CA PHE A 17 36.12 9.79 -35.22
C PHE A 17 36.37 8.28 -35.06
N CYS A 18 35.32 7.54 -34.69
CA CYS A 18 35.35 6.08 -34.61
C CYS A 18 35.34 5.46 -36.01
N GLY A 19 36.36 4.66 -36.35
CA GLY A 19 36.46 3.98 -37.64
C GLY A 19 35.38 2.92 -37.90
N SER A 20 34.70 2.42 -36.85
CA SER A 20 33.66 1.39 -37.00
C SER A 20 32.25 1.95 -37.22
N CYS A 21 31.95 3.17 -36.76
CA CYS A 21 30.57 3.71 -36.83
C CYS A 21 30.49 5.21 -37.17
N GLY A 22 31.63 5.89 -37.36
CA GLY A 22 31.68 7.30 -37.76
C GLY A 22 31.31 8.31 -36.66
N ALA A 23 31.10 7.89 -35.42
CA ALA A 23 30.80 8.81 -34.32
C ALA A 23 32.03 9.63 -33.90
N PRO A 24 31.88 10.92 -33.52
CA PRO A 24 33.00 11.73 -33.05
C PRO A 24 33.58 11.16 -31.74
N ALA A 25 34.91 11.14 -31.65
CA ALA A 25 35.65 10.61 -30.49
C ALA A 25 35.66 11.56 -29.28
N GLY A 26 35.04 12.73 -29.41
CA GLY A 26 35.04 13.83 -28.44
C GLY A 26 34.09 13.71 -27.26
N ALA A 27 34.02 12.55 -26.61
CA ALA A 27 33.43 12.43 -25.27
C ALA A 27 34.38 11.64 -24.37
N VAL A 28 35.54 12.24 -24.12
CA VAL A 28 36.55 11.70 -23.21
C VAL A 28 36.09 11.99 -21.78
N GLN A 29 35.50 11.02 -21.09
CA GLN A 29 35.54 11.00 -19.64
C GLN A 29 36.87 10.37 -19.22
N ALA A 30 37.75 11.19 -18.65
CA ALA A 30 38.97 10.73 -18.01
C ALA A 30 38.62 9.68 -16.94
N ALA A 31 39.25 8.51 -17.04
CA ALA A 31 39.20 7.48 -16.02
C ALA A 31 39.90 8.01 -14.76
N GLY A 32 39.12 8.36 -13.75
CA GLY A 32 39.61 8.85 -12.46
C GLY A 32 38.52 8.76 -11.40
N GLY A 33 38.50 7.63 -10.68
CA GLY A 33 37.62 7.39 -9.55
C GLY A 33 36.74 6.17 -9.77
N ALA A 34 36.96 5.13 -8.97
CA ALA A 34 36.01 4.04 -8.80
C ALA A 34 34.67 4.62 -8.33
N GLN A 35 33.76 4.89 -9.27
CA GLN A 35 32.38 5.08 -8.95
C GLN A 35 31.77 3.69 -8.90
N VAL A 36 31.75 3.16 -7.67
CA VAL A 36 30.78 2.14 -7.28
C VAL A 36 29.45 2.54 -7.91
N VAL A 37 29.00 1.78 -8.89
CA VAL A 37 27.61 1.85 -9.35
C VAL A 37 26.82 1.57 -8.08
N ALA A 38 26.25 2.62 -7.50
CA ALA A 38 25.26 2.49 -6.46
C ALA A 38 24.13 1.70 -7.12
N MET A 39 24.18 0.37 -6.94
CA MET A 39 22.99 -0.44 -6.97
C MET A 39 22.04 0.34 -6.08
N ASN A 40 20.94 0.79 -6.68
CA ASN A 40 19.86 1.48 -5.99
C ASN A 40 19.12 0.45 -5.11
N GLY A 41 19.86 -0.33 -4.32
CA GLY A 41 19.41 -0.96 -3.11
C GLY A 41 19.08 0.19 -2.20
N SER A 42 17.81 0.59 -2.26
CA SER A 42 17.13 1.39 -1.25
C SER A 42 17.81 1.11 0.08
N VAL A 43 18.43 2.14 0.65
CA VAL A 43 18.88 2.16 2.04
C VAL A 43 17.80 1.42 2.81
N ALA A 44 18.16 0.29 3.43
CA ALA A 44 17.25 -0.46 4.28
C ALA A 44 16.89 0.48 5.43
N ASN A 45 15.86 1.29 5.20
CA ASN A 45 15.19 2.04 6.23
C ASN A 45 14.70 0.97 7.19
N SER A 46 15.12 1.02 8.45
CA SER A 46 14.86 -0.01 9.46
C SER A 46 13.36 -0.16 9.83
N GLY A 47 12.45 0.19 8.93
CA GLY A 47 11.00 0.09 9.04
C GLY A 47 10.38 -0.63 7.85
N LEU A 48 9.12 -1.05 8.02
CA LEU A 48 8.31 -1.67 6.99
C LEU A 48 8.08 -0.73 5.80
N ALA A 49 7.94 -1.32 4.62
CA ALA A 49 7.50 -0.61 3.43
C ALA A 49 6.08 -0.02 3.63
N PRO A 50 5.78 1.19 3.12
CA PRO A 50 4.48 1.84 3.33
C PRO A 50 3.25 1.03 2.91
N ASN A 51 3.33 0.24 1.83
CA ASN A 51 2.26 -0.69 1.43
C ASN A 51 2.03 -1.78 2.47
N LEU A 52 3.12 -2.34 3.00
CA LEU A 52 3.02 -3.40 3.99
C LEU A 52 2.50 -2.84 5.31
N ALA A 53 2.96 -1.66 5.73
CA ALA A 53 2.41 -0.96 6.90
C ALA A 53 0.92 -0.62 6.72
N GLY A 54 0.52 -0.14 5.54
CA GLY A 54 -0.87 0.13 5.20
C GLY A 54 -1.75 -1.13 5.24
N ALA A 55 -1.26 -2.26 4.72
CA ALA A 55 -1.97 -3.54 4.79
C ALA A 55 -2.06 -4.07 6.24
N LEU A 56 -0.97 -4.00 7.00
CA LEU A 56 -0.92 -4.43 8.40
C LEU A 56 -1.81 -3.58 9.32
N ALA A 57 -2.10 -2.34 8.94
CA ALA A 57 -3.04 -1.51 9.66
C ALA A 57 -4.45 -2.15 9.76
N TYR A 58 -4.81 -3.04 8.83
CA TYR A 58 -6.07 -3.77 8.83
C TYR A 58 -6.11 -5.00 9.73
N VAL A 59 -4.96 -5.59 10.07
CA VAL A 59 -4.88 -6.94 10.68
C VAL A 59 -5.59 -7.03 12.02
N LEU A 60 -5.30 -6.11 12.94
CA LEU A 60 -6.04 -5.99 14.21
C LEU A 60 -7.06 -4.85 14.16
N GLY A 61 -7.36 -4.36 12.95
CA GLY A 61 -8.34 -3.33 12.72
C GLY A 61 -8.03 -2.03 13.48
N LEU A 62 -8.84 -1.79 14.52
CA LEU A 62 -8.75 -0.62 15.38
C LEU A 62 -7.39 -0.51 16.11
N ILE A 63 -6.84 -1.62 16.60
CA ILE A 63 -5.60 -1.61 17.39
C ILE A 63 -4.42 -1.24 16.49
N THR A 64 -4.21 -1.97 15.40
CA THR A 64 -3.12 -1.72 14.45
C THR A 64 -3.27 -0.38 13.74
N GLY A 65 -4.49 0.02 13.40
CA GLY A 65 -4.76 1.34 12.83
C GLY A 65 -4.32 2.48 13.75
N ILE A 66 -4.66 2.43 15.05
CA ILE A 66 -4.22 3.45 16.01
C ILE A 66 -2.69 3.45 16.15
N VAL A 67 -2.08 2.27 16.25
CA VAL A 67 -0.61 2.15 16.35
C VAL A 67 0.08 2.84 15.17
N PHE A 68 -0.32 2.56 13.93
CA PHE A 68 0.30 3.18 12.75
C PHE A 68 0.03 4.68 12.60
N LEU A 69 -0.99 5.24 13.28
CA LEU A 69 -1.22 6.69 13.32
C LEU A 69 -0.29 7.44 14.26
N VAL A 70 0.20 6.79 15.32
CA VAL A 70 1.06 7.43 16.32
C VAL A 70 2.52 7.03 16.20
N LEU A 71 2.81 5.90 15.57
CA LEU A 71 4.14 5.33 15.44
C LEU A 71 4.97 6.06 14.38
N GLU A 72 6.20 6.43 14.72
CA GLU A 72 7.19 6.95 13.78
C GLU A 72 7.86 5.82 12.99
N PRO A 73 8.20 6.03 11.70
CA PRO A 73 7.97 7.23 10.88
C PRO A 73 6.56 7.30 10.25
N TYR A 74 5.71 6.28 10.44
CA TYR A 74 4.45 6.10 9.71
C TYR A 74 3.38 7.18 9.95
N LYS A 75 3.38 7.81 11.13
CA LYS A 75 2.51 8.96 11.45
C LYS A 75 2.70 10.15 10.51
N HIS A 76 3.78 10.20 9.74
CA HIS A 76 4.06 11.26 8.76
C HIS A 76 3.78 10.81 7.31
N ASP A 77 3.58 9.51 7.09
CA ASP A 77 3.28 8.96 5.77
C ASP A 77 1.77 9.06 5.49
N ARG A 78 1.40 9.88 4.50
CA ARG A 78 0.00 10.10 4.12
C ARG A 78 -0.73 8.81 3.72
N PHE A 79 -0.02 7.90 3.04
CA PHE A 79 -0.60 6.64 2.56
C PHE A 79 -0.91 5.71 3.73
N VAL A 80 0.05 5.53 4.65
CA VAL A 80 -0.15 4.68 5.83
C VAL A 80 -1.25 5.25 6.73
N ARG A 81 -1.27 6.57 6.95
CA ARG A 81 -2.33 7.23 7.72
C ARG A 81 -3.72 7.06 7.10
N PHE A 82 -3.84 7.16 5.78
CA PHE A 82 -5.12 6.95 5.08
C PHE A 82 -5.67 5.54 5.34
N HIS A 83 -4.83 4.51 5.15
CA HIS A 83 -5.23 3.13 5.38
C HIS A 83 -5.46 2.81 6.87
N ALA A 84 -4.70 3.41 7.77
CA ALA A 84 -4.91 3.30 9.21
C ALA A 84 -6.25 3.91 9.65
N MET A 85 -6.58 5.13 9.19
CA MET A 85 -7.89 5.73 9.46
C MET A 85 -9.04 4.92 8.85
N GLN A 86 -8.87 4.45 7.62
CA GLN A 86 -9.86 3.62 6.95
C GLN A 86 -10.08 2.29 7.69
N SER A 87 -9.03 1.64 8.20
CA SER A 87 -9.12 0.44 9.05
C SER A 87 -9.91 0.69 10.34
N ILE A 88 -9.61 1.78 11.06
CA ILE A 88 -10.34 2.16 12.28
C ILE A 88 -11.83 2.37 11.97
N LEU A 89 -12.15 3.18 10.97
CA LEU A 89 -13.53 3.49 10.63
C LEU A 89 -14.30 2.26 10.14
N PHE A 90 -13.66 1.40 9.34
CA PHE A 90 -14.24 0.13 8.93
C PHE A 90 -14.54 -0.77 10.13
N CYS A 91 -13.62 -0.90 11.08
CA CYS A 91 -13.84 -1.70 12.28
C CYS A 91 -14.95 -1.13 13.18
N VAL A 92 -15.00 0.19 13.37
CA VAL A 92 -16.10 0.84 14.11
C VAL A 92 -17.44 0.56 13.43
N ALA A 93 -17.51 0.68 12.11
CA ALA A 93 -18.73 0.38 11.36
C ALA A 93 -19.13 -1.10 11.46
N ALA A 94 -18.17 -2.02 11.37
CA ALA A 94 -18.41 -3.47 11.50
C ALA A 94 -18.90 -3.84 12.90
N ILE A 95 -18.33 -3.23 13.96
CA ILE A 95 -18.78 -3.43 15.35
C ILE A 95 -20.20 -2.88 15.53
N ALA A 96 -20.48 -1.66 15.06
CA ALA A 96 -21.81 -1.06 15.14
C ALA A 96 -22.87 -1.92 14.42
N PHE A 97 -22.54 -2.43 13.22
CA PHE A 97 -23.40 -3.35 12.48
C PHE A 97 -23.64 -4.65 13.27
N SER A 98 -22.58 -5.26 13.83
CA SER A 98 -22.68 -6.48 14.63
C SER A 98 -23.62 -6.30 15.83
N ILE A 99 -23.47 -5.20 16.57
CA ILE A 99 -24.34 -4.89 17.71
C ILE A 99 -25.80 -4.73 17.26
N LEU A 100 -26.05 -3.94 16.21
CA LEU A 100 -27.40 -3.73 15.69
C LEU A 100 -28.04 -5.04 15.19
N TRP A 101 -27.26 -5.86 14.50
CA TRP A 101 -27.68 -7.17 14.01
C TRP A 101 -28.05 -8.11 15.16
N HIS A 102 -27.22 -8.18 16.21
CA HIS A 102 -27.51 -8.99 17.40
C HIS A 102 -28.77 -8.52 18.13
N ILE A 103 -28.98 -7.21 18.26
CA ILE A 103 -30.22 -6.65 18.84
C ILE A 103 -31.44 -7.07 18.01
N LEU A 104 -31.37 -6.92 16.68
CA LEU A 104 -32.46 -7.30 15.77
C LEU A 104 -32.81 -8.80 15.89
N VAL A 105 -31.81 -9.67 15.86
CA VAL A 105 -32.01 -11.12 15.98
C VAL A 105 -32.58 -11.49 17.35
N SER A 106 -32.12 -10.85 18.43
CA SER A 106 -32.63 -11.07 19.79
C SER A 106 -34.11 -10.68 19.91
N ILE A 107 -34.51 -9.53 19.37
CA ILE A 107 -35.92 -9.09 19.34
C ILE A 107 -36.77 -10.08 18.55
N MET A 108 -36.30 -10.51 17.37
CA MET A 108 -37.03 -11.50 16.56
C MET A 108 -37.16 -12.83 17.27
N MET A 109 -36.13 -13.28 17.99
CA MET A 109 -36.16 -14.53 18.75
C MET A 109 -37.23 -14.51 19.85
N SER A 110 -37.43 -13.36 20.50
CA SER A 110 -38.49 -13.16 21.50
C SER A 110 -39.91 -13.22 20.90
N ILE A 111 -40.06 -12.84 19.63
CA ILE A 111 -41.36 -12.90 18.92
C ILE A 111 -41.60 -14.32 18.37
N SER A 112 -40.61 -14.89 17.68
CA SER A 112 -40.67 -16.23 17.11
C SER A 112 -39.26 -16.77 16.82
N GLY A 113 -38.93 -17.93 17.40
CA GLY A 113 -37.65 -18.60 17.13
C GLY A 113 -37.45 -18.92 15.64
N TRP A 114 -38.53 -19.18 14.89
CA TRP A 114 -38.47 -19.48 13.47
C TRP A 114 -38.07 -18.26 12.62
N THR A 115 -38.53 -17.06 12.96
CA THR A 115 -38.15 -15.84 12.23
C THR A 115 -36.69 -15.48 12.50
N ALA A 116 -36.21 -15.68 13.73
CA ALA A 116 -34.79 -15.51 14.05
C ALA A 116 -33.89 -16.48 13.26
N MET A 117 -34.29 -17.76 13.15
CA MET A 117 -33.55 -18.75 12.36
C MET A 117 -33.49 -18.40 10.86
N ALA A 118 -34.57 -17.82 10.32
CA ALA A 118 -34.59 -17.36 8.93
C ALA A 118 -33.61 -16.19 8.65
N LEU A 119 -33.30 -15.37 9.67
CA LEU A 119 -32.35 -14.25 9.54
C LEU A 119 -30.87 -14.71 9.59
N VAL A 120 -30.57 -15.84 10.21
CA VAL A 120 -29.19 -16.38 10.32
C VAL A 120 -28.44 -16.43 8.98
N PRO A 121 -28.99 -17.03 7.88
CA PRO A 121 -28.28 -17.08 6.60
C PRO A 121 -28.02 -15.67 6.02
N ILE A 122 -28.94 -14.72 6.24
CA ILE A 122 -28.77 -13.33 5.79
C ILE A 122 -27.59 -12.69 6.51
N GLY A 123 -27.51 -12.87 7.83
CA GLY A 123 -26.39 -12.38 8.64
C GLY A 123 -25.05 -12.97 8.20
N LEU A 124 -25.04 -14.25 7.84
CA LEU A 124 -23.85 -14.94 7.33
C LEU A 124 -23.40 -14.38 5.97
N VAL A 125 -24.33 -14.13 5.05
CA VAL A 125 -24.01 -13.53 3.75
C VAL A 125 -23.44 -12.11 3.92
N ILE A 126 -24.04 -11.31 4.81
CA ILE A 126 -23.55 -9.95 5.07
C ILE A 126 -22.17 -9.99 5.73
N SER A 127 -21.95 -10.85 6.74
CA SER A 127 -20.66 -10.96 7.40
C SER A 127 -19.57 -11.45 6.45
N LEU A 128 -19.90 -12.39 5.56
CA LEU A 128 -18.98 -12.83 4.50
C LEU A 128 -18.66 -11.68 3.54
N GLY A 129 -19.66 -10.89 3.14
CA GLY A 129 -19.47 -9.70 2.31
C GLY A 129 -18.53 -8.67 2.97
N LEU A 130 -18.73 -8.38 4.25
CA LEU A 130 -17.87 -7.50 5.03
C LEU A 130 -16.44 -8.05 5.14
N PHE A 131 -16.30 -9.35 5.35
CA PHE A 131 -14.99 -10.01 5.43
C PHE A 131 -14.23 -9.96 4.10
N LEU A 132 -14.90 -10.25 2.99
CA LEU A 132 -14.31 -10.14 1.65
C LEU A 132 -13.93 -8.70 1.31
N PHE A 133 -14.77 -7.74 1.71
CA PHE A 133 -14.47 -6.32 1.51
C PHE A 133 -13.26 -5.88 2.35
N TRP A 134 -13.13 -6.35 3.59
CA TRP A 134 -11.96 -6.11 4.43
C TRP A 134 -10.68 -6.65 3.78
N LEU A 135 -10.71 -7.89 3.25
CA LEU A 135 -9.59 -8.45 2.49
C LEU A 135 -9.26 -7.63 1.24
N PHE A 136 -10.28 -7.15 0.52
CA PHE A 136 -10.10 -6.28 -0.63
C PHE A 136 -9.39 -4.98 -0.28
N LEU A 137 -9.76 -4.33 0.84
CA LEU A 137 -9.07 -3.11 1.30
C LEU A 137 -7.60 -3.39 1.67
N MET A 138 -7.33 -4.52 2.32
CA MET A 138 -5.97 -4.94 2.67
C MET A 138 -5.13 -5.21 1.42
N TYR A 139 -5.70 -5.90 0.43
CA TYR A 139 -5.07 -6.13 -0.87
C TYR A 139 -4.76 -4.82 -1.59
N GLN A 140 -5.70 -3.89 -1.58
CA GLN A 140 -5.52 -2.59 -2.22
C GLN A 140 -4.39 -1.78 -1.57
N ALA A 141 -4.31 -1.80 -0.24
CA ALA A 141 -3.21 -1.20 0.51
C ALA A 141 -1.86 -1.85 0.15
N TYR A 142 -1.83 -3.18 0.03
CA TYR A 142 -0.63 -3.90 -0.39
C TYR A 142 -0.19 -3.53 -1.82
N SER A 143 -1.15 -3.34 -2.72
CA SER A 143 -0.96 -2.93 -4.12
C SER A 143 -0.70 -1.42 -4.29
N ARG A 144 -0.46 -0.66 -3.21
CA ARG A 144 -0.17 0.79 -3.23
C ARG A 144 -1.30 1.66 -3.79
N HIS A 145 -2.54 1.20 -3.71
CA HIS A 145 -3.69 1.95 -4.19
C HIS A 145 -4.57 2.46 -3.05
N GLU A 146 -4.99 3.73 -3.13
CA GLU A 146 -5.92 4.34 -2.16
C GLU A 146 -7.37 4.15 -2.63
N PHE A 147 -7.99 2.99 -2.38
CA PHE A 147 -9.43 2.85 -2.63
C PHE A 147 -10.22 3.61 -1.56
N ARG A 148 -10.94 4.65 -1.98
CA ARG A 148 -11.75 5.47 -1.09
C ARG A 148 -13.16 4.92 -1.02
N ILE A 149 -13.53 4.40 0.14
CA ILE A 149 -14.92 4.06 0.44
C ILE A 149 -15.75 5.36 0.31
N PRO A 150 -16.80 5.44 -0.51
CA PRO A 150 -17.47 6.70 -0.84
C PRO A 150 -17.98 7.50 0.38
N VAL A 151 -18.36 6.83 1.47
CA VAL A 151 -18.80 7.49 2.73
C VAL A 151 -17.66 7.61 3.75
N ILE A 152 -16.92 6.53 3.99
CA ILE A 152 -15.88 6.45 5.04
C ILE A 152 -14.55 7.07 4.59
N GLY A 153 -14.19 6.87 3.32
CA GLY A 153 -12.97 7.38 2.70
C GLY A 153 -12.96 8.90 2.53
N ALA A 154 -14.12 9.55 2.41
CA ALA A 154 -14.21 11.01 2.39
C ALA A 154 -13.92 11.63 3.77
N ILE A 155 -14.38 10.98 4.86
CA ILE A 155 -14.08 11.40 6.23
C ILE A 155 -12.60 11.16 6.55
N ALA A 156 -12.08 9.97 6.21
CA ALA A 156 -10.66 9.66 6.36
C ALA A 156 -9.79 10.66 5.60
N ALA A 157 -10.09 10.94 4.33
CA ALA A 157 -9.32 11.88 3.51
C ALA A 157 -9.30 13.31 4.06
N LYS A 158 -10.38 13.76 4.74
CA LYS A 158 -10.42 15.06 5.42
C LYS A 158 -9.56 15.14 6.68
N GLN A 159 -9.26 14.01 7.33
CA GLN A 159 -8.43 13.96 8.54
C GLN A 159 -6.93 13.78 8.22
N VAL A 160 -6.60 13.37 6.99
CA VAL A 160 -5.21 13.27 6.51
C VAL A 160 -4.78 14.42 5.61
N GLY A 161 -5.71 15.31 5.25
CA GLY A 161 -5.47 16.53 4.46
C GLY A 161 -4.98 17.68 5.32
#